data_AF-A0A2G6WV73-F1
#
_entry.id   AF-A0A2G6WV73-F1
#
_cell.length_a   1.000
_cell.length_b   1.000
_cell.length_c   1.000
_cell.angle_alpha   90.00
_cell.angle_beta   90.00
_cell.angle_gamma   90.00
#
_symmetry.space_group_name_H-M   'P 1'
#
loop_
_entity.id
_entity.type
_entity.pdbx_description
1 polymer ?
#
loop_
_entity_poly.entity_id
_entity_poly.type
_entity_poly.pdbx_seq_one_letter_code
_entity_poly.pdbx_strand_id
1 'polypeptide(L)'
;MPVLAVFDAQANWRDTHVCDGWITEHLARHGVRWGRGDAEGQRALDSAGLFYLPTAEGYLGLLVEGGEWVSIPSDTPHFFDAGEAESLDGLPAALPLFEAFVEEVLSLTGNDADDA
;
A
#
# COMPACT_ATOMS: atom_id res chain seq x y z
N MET A 1 -3.29 10.10 2.75
CA MET A 1 -2.26 10.33 1.72
C MET A 1 -1.72 8.96 1.40
N PRO A 2 -1.95 8.43 0.19
CA PRO A 2 -1.52 7.08 -0.14
C PRO A 2 0.00 7.04 -0.25
N VAL A 3 0.55 5.89 0.06
CA VAL A 3 1.95 5.58 -0.14
C VAL A 3 2.03 4.29 -0.93
N LEU A 4 2.78 4.29 -2.03
CA LEU A 4 3.08 3.09 -2.79
C LEU A 4 4.56 2.74 -2.64
N ALA A 5 4.83 1.61 -2.01
CA ALA A 5 6.14 0.99 -1.94
C ALA A 5 6.30 -0.07 -3.03
N VAL A 6 7.47 -0.13 -3.63
CA VAL A 6 7.84 -1.15 -4.63
C VAL A 6 8.84 -2.10 -4.00
N PHE A 7 8.55 -3.40 -4.10
CA PHE A 7 9.42 -4.47 -3.63
C PHE A 7 9.84 -5.35 -4.81
N ASP A 8 11.08 -5.83 -4.80
CA ASP A 8 11.53 -6.81 -5.79
C ASP A 8 11.01 -8.23 -5.50
N ALA A 9 11.33 -9.18 -6.38
CA ALA A 9 10.92 -10.58 -6.25
C ALA A 9 11.44 -11.29 -4.99
N GLN A 10 12.45 -10.74 -4.32
CA GLN A 10 12.97 -11.23 -3.05
C GLN A 10 12.38 -10.47 -1.85
N ALA A 11 11.34 -9.66 -2.08
CA ALA A 11 10.68 -8.81 -1.08
C ALA A 11 11.60 -7.72 -0.48
N ASN A 12 12.65 -7.31 -1.19
CA ASN A 12 13.44 -6.15 -0.75
C ASN A 12 12.74 -4.86 -1.16
N TRP A 13 12.67 -3.90 -0.24
CA TRP A 13 12.19 -2.55 -0.52
C TRP A 13 13.09 -1.84 -1.53
N ARG A 14 12.51 -1.30 -2.61
CA ARG A 14 13.23 -0.62 -3.69
C ARG A 14 12.97 0.87 -3.73
N ASP A 15 11.70 1.24 -3.73
CA ASP A 15 11.28 2.62 -3.92
C ASP A 15 10.02 2.93 -3.11
N THR A 16 9.83 4.20 -2.78
CA THR A 16 8.64 4.73 -2.11
C THR A 16 8.10 5.92 -2.89
N HIS A 17 6.81 5.93 -3.15
CA HIS A 17 6.12 6.99 -3.89
C HIS A 17 4.92 7.51 -3.12
N VAL A 18 4.79 8.84 -3.04
CA VAL A 18 3.68 9.55 -2.36
C VAL A 18 2.89 10.47 -3.30
N CYS A 19 3.26 10.50 -4.59
CA CYS A 19 2.60 11.35 -5.57
C CYS A 19 1.36 10.65 -6.14
N ASP A 20 0.17 11.16 -5.82
CA ASP A 20 -1.12 10.65 -6.28
C ASP A 20 -1.14 10.32 -7.79
N GLY A 21 -0.60 11.19 -8.64
CA GLY A 21 -0.59 11.01 -10.09
C GLY A 21 0.23 9.81 -10.54
N TRP A 22 1.43 9.64 -9.96
CA TRP A 22 2.30 8.50 -10.26
C TRP A 22 1.70 7.21 -9.73
N ILE A 23 1.18 7.21 -8.50
CA ILE A 23 0.53 6.05 -7.88
C ILE A 23 -0.67 5.60 -8.73
N THR A 24 -1.50 6.56 -9.17
CA THR A 24 -2.66 6.28 -10.04
C THR A 24 -2.23 5.66 -11.36
N GLU A 25 -1.25 6.25 -12.06
CA GLU A 25 -0.77 5.71 -13.34
C GLU A 25 -0.18 4.32 -13.17
N HIS A 26 0.60 4.10 -12.12
CA HIS A 26 1.28 2.83 -11.87
C HIS A 26 0.28 1.72 -11.52
N LEU A 27 -0.64 1.98 -10.57
CA LEU A 27 -1.67 1.01 -10.18
C LEU A 27 -2.65 0.68 -11.32
N ALA A 28 -2.93 1.65 -12.20
CA ALA A 28 -3.80 1.41 -13.36
C ALA A 28 -3.25 0.33 -14.30
N ARG A 29 -1.93 0.12 -14.36
CA ARG A 29 -1.29 -0.96 -15.14
C ARG A 29 -1.66 -2.35 -14.62
N HIS A 30 -2.08 -2.44 -13.36
CA HIS A 30 -2.56 -3.66 -12.70
C HIS A 30 -4.09 -3.71 -12.60
N GLY A 31 -4.80 -2.77 -13.22
CA GLY A 31 -6.25 -2.63 -13.11
C GLY A 31 -6.75 -2.14 -11.75
N VAL A 32 -5.83 -1.75 -10.86
CA VAL A 32 -6.14 -1.25 -9.52
C VAL A 32 -6.50 0.23 -9.61
N ARG A 33 -7.56 0.61 -8.91
CA ARG A 33 -8.01 2.00 -8.77
C ARG A 33 -8.07 2.34 -7.29
N TRP A 34 -7.89 3.61 -6.98
CA TRP A 34 -8.02 4.11 -5.62
C TRP A 34 -8.55 5.55 -5.67
N GLY A 35 -9.00 6.06 -4.53
CA GLY A 35 -9.46 7.43 -4.42
C GLY A 35 -9.85 7.78 -2.99
N ARG A 36 -10.42 8.98 -2.82
CA ARG A 36 -10.84 9.51 -1.51
C ARG A 36 -12.32 9.91 -1.53
N GLY A 37 -12.96 9.82 -0.38
CA GLY A 37 -14.36 10.19 -0.20
C GLY A 37 -15.34 9.25 -0.90
N ASP A 38 -16.57 9.71 -1.05
CA ASP A 38 -17.65 8.91 -1.65
C ASP A 38 -17.47 8.81 -3.17
N ALA A 39 -17.39 7.59 -3.68
CA ALA A 39 -17.45 7.29 -5.11
C ALA A 39 -18.51 6.21 -5.36
N GLU A 40 -19.22 6.31 -6.49
CA GLU A 40 -20.31 5.38 -6.80
C GLU A 40 -19.81 3.92 -6.81
N GLY A 41 -20.44 3.08 -5.97
CA GLY A 41 -20.08 1.67 -5.83
C GLY A 41 -18.77 1.41 -5.09
N GLN A 42 -18.12 2.43 -4.52
CA GLN A 42 -16.92 2.29 -3.69
C GLN A 42 -17.24 2.63 -2.24
N ARG A 43 -16.59 1.93 -1.31
CA ARG A 43 -16.68 2.22 0.12
C ARG A 43 -15.30 2.58 0.63
N ALA A 44 -15.19 3.76 1.23
CA ALA A 44 -13.99 4.19 1.92
C ALA A 44 -13.74 3.32 3.16
N LEU A 45 -12.46 3.11 3.47
CA LEU A 45 -12.05 2.44 4.70
C LEU A 45 -12.37 3.31 5.91
N ASP A 46 -12.74 2.67 7.01
CA ASP A 46 -12.99 3.35 8.29
C ASP A 46 -11.67 3.72 9.00
N SER A 47 -10.58 3.01 8.67
CA SER A 47 -9.22 3.21 9.19
C SER A 47 -8.17 3.05 8.08
N ALA A 48 -6.91 3.32 8.39
CA ALA A 48 -5.82 3.02 7.48
C ALA A 48 -5.71 1.51 7.22
N GLY A 49 -5.16 1.15 6.07
CA GLY A 49 -4.93 -0.24 5.69
C GLY A 49 -3.85 -0.38 4.62
N LEU A 50 -3.20 -1.54 4.62
CA LEU A 50 -2.10 -1.89 3.72
C LEU A 50 -2.53 -3.02 2.78
N PHE A 51 -2.48 -2.75 1.48
CA PHE A 51 -2.71 -3.75 0.45
C PHE A 51 -1.38 -4.22 -0.15
N TYR A 52 -1.24 -5.53 -0.35
CA TYR A 52 -0.15 -6.09 -1.14
C TYR A 52 -0.67 -6.67 -2.45
N LEU A 53 0.00 -6.34 -3.55
CA LEU A 53 -0.27 -6.86 -4.88
C LEU A 53 0.98 -7.57 -5.41
N PRO A 54 0.96 -8.89 -5.58
CA PRO A 54 1.99 -9.61 -6.33
C PRO A 54 2.01 -9.13 -7.79
N THR A 55 3.20 -8.90 -8.32
CA THR A 55 3.42 -8.56 -9.72
C THR A 55 4.42 -9.52 -10.35
N ALA A 56 4.65 -9.40 -11.66
CA ALA A 56 5.68 -10.19 -12.33
C ALA A 56 7.11 -9.86 -11.86
N GLU A 57 7.32 -8.69 -11.26
CA GLU A 57 8.64 -8.17 -10.88
C GLU A 57 8.88 -8.20 -9.36
N GLY A 58 7.84 -8.48 -8.57
CA GLY A 58 7.89 -8.50 -7.12
C GLY A 58 6.54 -8.20 -6.49
N TYR A 59 6.49 -7.19 -5.62
CA TYR A 59 5.27 -6.79 -4.91
C TYR A 59 5.10 -5.28 -4.90
N LEU A 60 3.85 -4.83 -4.87
CA LEU A 60 3.50 -3.45 -4.56
C LEU A 60 2.81 -3.44 -3.18
N GLY A 61 3.27 -2.56 -2.28
CA GLY A 61 2.62 -2.27 -1.02
C GLY A 61 1.92 -0.92 -1.08
N LEU A 62 0.60 -0.90 -1.05
CA LEU A 62 -0.22 0.31 -1.08
C LEU A 62 -0.81 0.56 0.31
N LEU A 63 -0.27 1.56 1.00
CA LEU A 63 -0.83 2.07 2.26
C LEU A 63 -1.82 3.19 1.93
N VAL A 64 -3.04 3.08 2.47
CA VAL A 64 -4.08 4.10 2.38
C VAL A 64 -4.61 4.45 3.77
N GLU A 65 -5.13 5.66 3.93
CA GLU A 65 -5.73 6.15 5.17
C GLU A 65 -7.24 5.88 5.24
N GLY A 66 -7.82 6.06 6.43
CA GLY A 66 -9.28 6.12 6.58
C GLY A 66 -9.87 7.24 5.71
N GLY A 67 -11.01 6.97 5.08
CA GLY A 67 -11.62 7.86 4.08
C GLY A 67 -11.11 7.65 2.66
N GLU A 68 -10.13 6.77 2.45
CA GLU A 68 -9.65 6.35 1.13
C GLU A 68 -10.26 4.98 0.74
N TRP A 69 -10.43 4.72 -0.55
CA TRP A 69 -10.95 3.45 -1.07
C TRP A 69 -9.98 2.86 -2.09
N VAL A 70 -9.99 1.53 -2.21
CA VAL A 70 -9.21 0.77 -3.20
C VAL A 70 -10.12 -0.24 -3.88
N SER A 71 -10.05 -0.30 -5.22
CA SER A 71 -10.77 -1.25 -6.07
C SER A 71 -9.76 -2.12 -6.81
N ILE A 72 -9.77 -3.42 -6.52
CA ILE A 72 -8.89 -4.43 -7.11
C ILE A 72 -9.74 -5.38 -7.96
N PRO A 73 -9.32 -5.76 -9.18
CA PRO A 73 -10.04 -6.76 -9.97
C PRO A 73 -10.17 -8.09 -9.22
N SER A 74 -11.31 -8.77 -9.34
CA SER A 74 -11.60 -10.01 -8.58
C SER A 74 -10.60 -11.14 -8.81
N ASP A 75 -10.03 -11.20 -10.02
CA ASP A 75 -9.07 -12.24 -10.40
C ASP A 75 -7.62 -11.86 -10.06
N THR A 76 -7.39 -10.66 -9.51
CA THR A 76 -6.06 -10.19 -9.11
C THR A 76 -5.76 -10.68 -7.69
N PRO A 77 -4.72 -11.53 -7.50
CA PRO A 77 -4.27 -11.89 -6.17
C PRO A 77 -3.88 -10.65 -5.38
N HIS A 78 -4.32 -10.55 -4.14
CA HIS A 78 -3.96 -9.45 -3.25
C HIS A 78 -4.07 -9.89 -1.79
N PHE A 79 -3.39 -9.16 -0.92
CA PHE A 79 -3.49 -9.30 0.52
C PHE A 79 -3.89 -7.96 1.13
N PHE A 80 -4.54 -8.00 2.28
CA PHE A 80 -4.96 -6.81 3.01
C PHE A 80 -4.64 -6.98 4.49
N ASP A 81 -3.92 -5.99 5.03
CA ASP A 81 -3.64 -5.85 6.46
C ASP A 81 -4.33 -4.59 6.99
N ALA A 82 -5.22 -4.77 7.96
CA ALA A 82 -5.94 -3.67 8.61
C ALA A 82 -5.21 -3.08 9.83
N GLY A 83 -3.99 -3.53 10.14
CA GLY A 83 -3.21 -3.09 11.30
C GLY A 83 -3.17 -4.08 12.47
N GLU A 84 -3.84 -5.22 12.36
CA GLU A 84 -4.01 -6.18 13.46
C GLU A 84 -3.38 -7.56 13.15
N ALA A 85 -2.80 -7.74 11.96
CA ALA A 85 -2.26 -9.02 11.54
C ALA A 85 -0.89 -9.30 12.18
N GLU A 86 -0.71 -10.50 12.73
CA GLU A 86 0.62 -11.03 13.10
C GLU A 86 1.28 -11.78 11.92
N SER A 87 0.47 -12.22 10.95
CA SER A 87 0.90 -12.84 9.69
C SER A 87 -0.23 -12.85 8.66
N LEU A 88 0.12 -12.93 7.38
CA LEU A 88 -0.83 -13.07 6.28
C LEU A 88 -0.51 -14.33 5.48
N ASP A 89 -1.43 -15.29 5.45
CA ASP A 89 -1.25 -16.56 4.75
C ASP A 89 -0.94 -16.34 3.27
N GLY A 90 0.19 -16.84 2.79
CA GLY A 90 0.63 -16.71 1.40
C GLY A 90 1.42 -15.44 1.08
N LEU A 91 1.51 -14.49 2.00
CA LEU A 91 2.42 -13.34 1.89
C LEU A 91 3.84 -13.75 2.35
N PRO A 92 4.91 -13.43 1.62
CA PRO A 92 6.27 -13.66 2.08
C PRO A 92 6.54 -12.97 3.43
N ALA A 93 7.09 -13.71 4.41
CA ALA A 93 7.41 -13.19 5.74
C ALA A 93 8.47 -12.07 5.76
N ALA A 94 9.15 -11.84 4.64
CA ALA A 94 10.10 -10.74 4.48
C ALA A 94 9.42 -9.39 4.15
N LEU A 95 8.17 -9.41 3.68
CA LEU A 95 7.40 -8.18 3.51
C LEU A 95 6.91 -7.69 4.89
N PRO A 96 7.06 -6.39 5.19
CA PRO A 96 6.60 -5.84 6.45
C PRO A 96 5.07 -5.89 6.55
N LEU A 97 4.54 -6.15 7.73
CA LEU A 97 3.12 -5.95 8.03
C LEU A 97 2.85 -4.47 8.32
N PHE A 98 1.59 -4.11 8.50
CA PHE A 98 1.14 -2.72 8.57
C PHE A 98 2.00 -1.82 9.45
N GLU A 99 2.22 -2.18 10.72
CA GLU A 99 2.98 -1.36 11.68
C GLU A 99 4.43 -1.14 11.22
N ALA A 100 5.12 -2.21 10.84
CA ALA A 100 6.51 -2.14 10.38
C ALA A 100 6.63 -1.38 9.03
N PHE A 101 5.63 -1.50 8.16
CA PHE A 101 5.57 -0.76 6.90
C PHE A 101 5.44 0.73 7.16
N VAL A 102 4.54 1.14 8.06
CA VAL A 102 4.34 2.55 8.44
C VAL A 102 5.62 3.12 9.05
N GLU A 103 6.27 2.38 9.95
CA GLU A 103 7.55 2.79 10.56
C GLU A 103 8.63 3.05 9.48
N GLU A 104 8.79 2.14 8.53
CA GLU A 104 9.75 2.29 7.43
C GLU A 104 9.41 3.49 6.52
N VAL A 105 8.14 3.68 6.17
CA VAL A 105 7.70 4.84 5.39
C VAL A 105 8.03 6.15 6.11
N LEU A 106 7.75 6.24 7.41
CA LEU A 106 8.04 7.44 8.21
C LEU A 106 9.55 7.72 8.28
N SER A 107 10.36 6.67 8.39
CA SER A 107 11.82 6.76 8.33
C SER A 107 12.32 7.31 6.98
N LEU A 108 11.79 6.79 5.87
CA LEU A 108 12.21 7.14 4.51
C LEU A 108 11.71 8.51 4.04
N THR A 109 10.51 8.90 4.46
CA THR A 109 9.89 10.17 4.06
C THR A 109 10.30 11.34 4.94
N GLY A 110 11.04 11.07 6.02
CA GLY A 110 11.63 12.06 6.88
C GLY A 110 10.58 12.75 7.75
N ASN A 111 10.62 12.46 9.05
CA ASN A 111 10.27 13.48 10.02
C ASN A 111 11.33 14.59 9.96
N ASP A 112 11.20 15.53 9.02
CA ASP A 112 11.78 16.88 9.10
C ASP A 112 11.05 17.69 10.21
N ALA A 113 10.81 17.07 11.37
CA ALA A 113 10.55 17.83 12.59
C ALA A 113 11.87 17.93 13.33
N ASP A 114 12.67 18.87 12.85
CA ASP A 114 13.55 19.76 13.60
C ASP A 114 13.55 19.47 15.13
N ASP A 115 14.58 18.78 15.61
CA ASP A 115 14.97 18.84 17.03
C ASP A 115 15.87 20.08 17.17
N ALA A 116 15.23 21.23 17.41
CA ALA A 116 15.87 22.53 17.70
C ALA A 116 15.68 22.94 19.17
#